data_AF-H0EZ53-F1
#
_entry.id   AF-H0EZ53-F1
#
_cell.length_a   1.000
_cell.length_b   1.000
_cell.length_c   1.000
_cell.angle_alpha   90.00
_cell.angle_beta   90.00
_cell.angle_gamma   90.00
#
_symmetry.space_group_name_H-M   'P 1'
#
loop_
_entity.id
_entity.type
_entity.pdbx_description
1 polymer ?
#
loop_
_entity_poly.entity_id
_entity_poly.type
_entity_poly.pdbx_seq_one_letter_code
_entity_poly.pdbx_strand_id
1 'polypeptide(L)'
;MAQYLSSDEIKEFLKDLDANNNGFIDYHEVESKLDQVHNEIAPKAKSYNLHHKNTTEKQRHEFLRSVMGTSENKIPRDEFYETVEGWKVPSLSPEKTSEEGSKYYMKRMAWGRRVRAWWGLTGQYLNALARKSYYLSRMINWDLTQSFHIKISVVAMAAATLHGMLKSQSSLDPLRLVCAHGSLAILQYPMLGFWLIIPVLLIVVERSVRVGYGFYQIPAKLEILDGETVVISVVVPQKRYWKYRAGQYLLELHRTEEHPESPLTGLINETHFGRPNLAEIMNDHYGSMLQTIKETKEKGMEIKKRRVGVFFCGAPPIGYELADRCHELTVRGREDKSYIEYYFMMEVFG
;
A
#
# COMPACT_ATOMS: atom_id res chain seq x y z
N MET A 1 14.68 -0.63 -16.37
CA MET A 1 15.92 -1.44 -16.43
C MET A 1 16.71 -1.13 -15.17
N ALA A 2 17.21 -2.14 -14.45
CA ALA A 2 17.98 -1.89 -13.24
C ALA A 2 19.29 -1.18 -13.59
N GLN A 3 19.56 -0.03 -12.97
CA GLN A 3 20.84 0.65 -13.08
C GLN A 3 21.82 -0.03 -12.10
N TYR A 4 22.88 -0.62 -12.61
CA TYR A 4 23.92 -1.24 -11.79
C TYR A 4 24.87 -0.19 -11.21
N LEU A 5 25.71 -0.61 -10.26
CA LEU A 5 26.75 0.24 -9.68
C LEU A 5 27.61 0.90 -10.77
N SER A 6 27.80 2.20 -10.64
CA SER A 6 28.74 2.96 -11.47
C SER A 6 30.18 2.66 -11.08
N SER A 7 31.13 2.90 -12.00
CA SER A 7 32.56 2.71 -11.73
C SER A 7 33.06 3.50 -10.53
N ASP A 8 32.44 4.65 -10.23
CA ASP A 8 32.80 5.48 -9.09
C ASP A 8 32.30 4.88 -7.76
N GLU A 9 31.08 4.32 -7.73
CA GLU A 9 30.54 3.62 -6.56
C GLU A 9 31.34 2.34 -6.25
N ILE A 10 31.75 1.58 -7.28
CA ILE A 10 32.60 0.41 -7.09
C ILE A 10 33.96 0.83 -6.53
N LYS A 11 34.56 1.92 -7.02
CA LYS A 11 35.83 2.44 -6.48
C LYS A 11 35.70 2.90 -5.03
N GLU A 12 34.58 3.52 -4.66
CA GLU A 12 34.28 3.91 -3.28
C GLU A 12 34.15 2.67 -2.37
N PHE A 13 33.42 1.65 -2.81
CA PHE A 13 33.31 0.37 -2.11
C PHE A 13 34.68 -0.31 -1.91
N LEU A 14 35.51 -0.37 -2.96
CA LEU A 14 36.85 -0.93 -2.87
C LEU A 14 37.76 -0.13 -1.93
N LYS A 15 37.59 1.19 -1.87
CA LYS A 15 38.33 2.04 -0.93
C LYS A 15 37.93 1.78 0.52
N ASP A 16 36.67 1.46 0.76
CA ASP A 16 36.13 1.13 2.07
C ASP A 16 36.55 -0.29 2.55
N LEU A 17 36.86 -1.19 1.61
CA LEU A 17 37.45 -2.50 1.89
C LEU A 17 38.98 -2.44 2.12
N ASP A 18 39.70 -1.69 1.29
CA ASP A 18 41.16 -1.48 1.37
C ASP A 18 41.51 -0.46 2.49
N ALA A 19 41.22 -0.81 3.74
CA ALA A 19 41.38 0.09 4.89
C ALA A 19 42.85 0.46 5.14
N ASN A 20 43.78 -0.44 4.79
CA ASN A 20 45.22 -0.23 4.94
C ASN A 20 45.87 0.50 3.73
N ASN A 21 45.11 0.77 2.66
CA ASN A 21 45.54 1.41 1.41
C ASN A 21 46.78 0.76 0.78
N ASN A 22 46.90 -0.57 0.87
CA ASN A 22 48.05 -1.30 0.35
C ASN A 22 47.88 -1.68 -1.14
N GLY A 23 46.71 -1.41 -1.74
CA GLY A 23 46.40 -1.71 -3.14
C GLY A 23 45.95 -3.16 -3.39
N PHE A 24 45.82 -3.95 -2.33
CA PHE A 24 45.32 -5.32 -2.33
C PHE A 24 44.14 -5.43 -1.37
N ILE A 25 43.20 -6.31 -1.67
CA ILE A 25 42.13 -6.67 -0.75
C ILE A 25 42.54 -7.94 -0.03
N ASP A 26 42.81 -7.83 1.27
CA ASP A 26 43.16 -8.98 2.09
C ASP A 26 41.91 -9.71 2.60
N TYR A 27 42.00 -11.03 2.74
CA TYR A 27 40.91 -11.87 3.25
C TYR A 27 40.30 -11.36 4.58
N HIS A 28 41.16 -10.94 5.50
CA HIS A 28 40.76 -10.46 6.82
C HIS A 28 40.02 -9.10 6.78
N GLU A 29 40.27 -8.27 5.76
CA GLU A 29 39.56 -7.00 5.58
C GLU A 29 38.12 -7.24 5.15
N VAL A 30 37.92 -8.18 4.22
CA VAL A 30 36.58 -8.62 3.81
C VAL A 30 35.82 -9.25 4.98
N GLU A 31 36.49 -10.11 5.75
CA GLU A 31 35.93 -10.73 6.95
C GLU A 31 35.52 -9.69 8.00
N SER A 32 36.41 -8.75 8.30
CA SER A 32 36.16 -7.65 9.24
C SER A 32 35.01 -6.75 8.79
N LYS A 33 34.94 -6.45 7.49
CA LYS A 33 33.86 -5.63 6.93
C LYS A 33 32.51 -6.34 7.01
N LEU A 34 32.49 -7.65 6.75
CA LEU A 34 31.28 -8.46 6.91
C LEU A 34 30.80 -8.46 8.36
N ASP A 35 31.72 -8.60 9.33
CA ASP A 35 31.39 -8.55 10.76
C ASP A 35 30.88 -7.16 11.18
N GLN A 36 31.46 -6.08 10.64
CA GLN A 36 30.97 -4.72 10.85
C GLN A 36 29.53 -4.56 10.35
N VAL A 37 29.25 -4.95 9.11
CA VAL A 37 27.91 -4.86 8.50
C VAL A 37 26.91 -5.72 9.26
N HIS A 38 27.31 -6.91 9.69
CA HIS A 38 26.46 -7.78 10.50
C HIS A 38 26.04 -7.11 11.82
N ASN A 39 26.96 -6.44 12.50
CA ASN A 39 26.70 -5.72 13.75
C ASN A 39 25.80 -4.48 13.54
N GLU A 40 25.93 -3.80 12.40
CA GLU A 40 25.07 -2.65 12.05
C GLU A 40 23.63 -3.07 11.73
N ILE A 41 23.46 -4.15 10.96
CA ILE A 41 22.14 -4.66 10.56
C ILE A 41 21.42 -5.34 11.75
N ALA A 42 22.15 -6.10 12.57
CA ALA A 42 21.57 -6.91 13.64
C ALA A 42 22.36 -6.81 14.96
N PRO A 43 22.31 -5.65 15.66
CA PRO A 43 23.10 -5.41 16.88
C PRO A 43 22.73 -6.32 18.07
N LYS A 44 21.60 -7.03 17.99
CA LYS A 44 21.16 -8.05 18.96
C LYS A 44 20.66 -9.29 18.22
N ALA A 45 21.54 -9.93 17.46
CA ALA A 45 21.23 -11.22 16.86
C ALA A 45 20.81 -12.22 17.95
N LYS A 46 19.61 -12.80 17.85
CA LYS A 46 19.19 -13.90 18.71
C LYS A 46 20.02 -15.13 18.36
N SER A 47 20.66 -15.76 19.35
CA SER A 47 21.38 -17.01 19.18
C SER A 47 20.39 -18.15 18.96
N TYR A 48 19.89 -18.33 17.74
CA TYR A 48 19.08 -19.49 17.44
C TYR A 48 19.97 -20.72 17.31
N ASN A 49 19.64 -21.74 18.12
CA ASN A 49 20.21 -23.08 18.23
C ASN A 49 20.94 -23.62 16.99
N LEU A 50 22.27 -23.69 17.03
CA LEU A 50 23.07 -24.67 16.29
C LEU A 50 24.28 -25.09 17.15
N HIS A 51 24.28 -26.33 17.62
CA HIS A 51 25.37 -26.96 18.39
C HIS A 51 26.63 -27.27 17.56
N HIS A 52 26.99 -26.43 16.58
CA HIS A 52 28.10 -26.68 15.66
C HIS A 52 28.96 -25.44 15.39
N LYS A 53 29.68 -24.94 16.41
CA LYS A 53 30.65 -23.84 16.24
C LYS A 53 31.63 -24.08 15.07
N ASN A 54 32.06 -25.33 14.90
CA ASN A 54 33.06 -25.70 13.88
C ASN A 54 32.50 -25.81 12.45
N THR A 55 31.18 -25.94 12.28
CA THR A 55 30.56 -26.06 10.94
C THR A 55 30.24 -24.69 10.37
N THR A 56 29.81 -23.76 11.23
CA THR A 56 29.48 -22.37 10.84
C THR A 56 30.72 -21.59 10.40
N GLU A 57 31.87 -21.77 11.07
CA GLU A 57 33.13 -21.14 10.65
C GLU A 57 33.59 -21.63 9.27
N LYS A 58 33.55 -22.95 9.02
CA LYS A 58 33.92 -23.52 7.72
C LYS A 58 33.02 -23.01 6.59
N GLN A 59 31.71 -22.97 6.80
CA GLN A 59 30.75 -22.45 5.84
C GLN A 59 30.96 -20.95 5.57
N ARG A 60 31.32 -20.17 6.60
CA ARG A 60 31.67 -18.75 6.48
C ARG A 60 32.95 -18.55 5.69
N HIS A 61 33.98 -19.37 5.92
CA HIS A 61 35.21 -19.33 5.13
C HIS A 61 34.95 -19.70 3.67
N GLU A 62 34.20 -20.77 3.40
CA GLU A 62 33.81 -21.18 2.05
C GLU A 62 33.03 -20.07 1.32
N PHE A 63 32.10 -19.40 2.02
CA PHE A 63 31.37 -18.25 1.48
C PHE A 63 32.30 -17.08 1.14
N LEU A 64 33.16 -16.65 2.05
CA LEU A 64 34.10 -15.54 1.81
C LEU A 64 35.06 -15.83 0.65
N ARG A 65 35.50 -17.08 0.49
CA ARG A 65 36.30 -17.51 -0.67
C ARG A 65 35.49 -17.46 -1.97
N SER A 66 34.21 -17.84 -1.92
CA SER A 66 33.32 -17.75 -3.08
C SER A 66 33.09 -16.30 -3.51
N VAL A 67 33.01 -15.36 -2.55
CA VAL A 67 32.87 -13.92 -2.80
C VAL A 67 34.15 -13.35 -3.41
N MET A 68 35.32 -13.70 -2.86
CA MET A 68 36.59 -13.25 -3.41
C MET A 68 36.93 -13.84 -4.80
N GLY A 69 36.30 -14.96 -5.18
CA GLY A 69 36.57 -15.65 -6.45
C GLY A 69 37.91 -16.39 -6.50
N THR A 70 38.70 -16.37 -5.41
CA THR A 70 40.04 -16.96 -5.34
C THR A 70 40.26 -17.69 -4.01
N SER A 71 41.15 -18.69 -4.03
CA SER A 71 41.62 -19.38 -2.81
C SER A 71 42.75 -18.63 -2.10
N GLU A 72 43.31 -17.61 -2.74
CA GLU A 72 44.42 -16.82 -2.21
C GLU A 72 43.95 -15.86 -1.11
N ASN A 73 44.86 -15.52 -0.20
CA ASN A 73 44.55 -14.61 0.91
C ASN A 73 44.59 -13.12 0.51
N LYS A 74 45.04 -12.82 -0.71
CA LYS A 74 45.21 -11.47 -1.24
C LYS A 74 44.76 -11.46 -2.69
N ILE A 75 44.07 -10.41 -3.09
CA ILE A 75 43.72 -10.15 -4.49
C ILE A 75 44.07 -8.69 -4.83
N PRO A 76 44.69 -8.41 -5.99
CA PRO A 76 44.89 -7.04 -6.44
C PRO A 76 43.55 -6.30 -6.55
N ARG A 77 43.53 -5.02 -6.17
CA ARG A 77 42.30 -4.22 -6.18
C ARG A 77 41.62 -4.17 -7.55
N ASP A 78 42.39 -4.14 -8.63
CA ASP A 78 41.87 -4.09 -10.00
C ASP A 78 41.21 -5.43 -10.41
N GLU A 79 41.76 -6.56 -9.98
CA GLU A 79 41.18 -7.88 -10.24
C GLU A 79 39.88 -8.09 -9.44
N PHE A 80 39.84 -7.56 -8.22
CA PHE A 80 38.61 -7.57 -7.42
C PHE A 80 37.55 -6.60 -7.95
N TYR A 81 37.95 -5.50 -8.60
CA TYR A 81 37.02 -4.60 -9.30
C TYR A 81 36.22 -5.35 -10.38
N GLU A 82 36.90 -6.13 -11.24
CA GLU A 82 36.25 -6.92 -12.29
C GLU A 82 35.29 -7.96 -11.69
N THR A 83 35.66 -8.54 -10.56
CA THR A 83 34.82 -9.49 -9.81
C THR A 83 33.52 -8.82 -9.33
N VAL A 84 33.63 -7.63 -8.72
CA VAL A 84 32.47 -6.85 -8.21
C VAL A 84 31.58 -6.34 -9.35
N GLU A 85 32.18 -5.88 -10.45
CA GLU A 85 31.45 -5.47 -11.66
C GLU A 85 30.65 -6.65 -12.24
N GLY A 86 31.23 -7.85 -12.21
CA GLY A 86 30.58 -9.10 -12.63
C GLY A 86 29.34 -9.49 -11.83
N TRP A 87 29.23 -9.04 -10.56
CA TRP A 87 28.07 -9.33 -9.71
C TRP A 87 26.79 -8.62 -10.14
N LYS A 88 26.89 -7.57 -10.98
CA LYS A 88 25.73 -6.79 -11.47
C LYS A 88 24.81 -6.33 -10.32
N VAL A 89 25.40 -5.77 -9.26
CA VAL A 89 24.65 -5.26 -8.10
C VAL A 89 23.92 -3.96 -8.48
N PRO A 90 22.62 -3.78 -8.14
CA PRO A 90 21.89 -2.54 -8.35
C PRO A 90 22.47 -1.36 -7.55
N SER A 91 22.50 -0.17 -8.15
CA SER A 91 22.94 1.07 -7.48
C SER A 91 21.85 1.62 -6.55
N LEU A 92 22.28 2.11 -5.37
CA LEU A 92 21.44 2.78 -4.37
C LEU A 92 21.42 4.32 -4.51
N SER A 93 22.24 4.89 -5.41
CA SER A 93 22.34 6.33 -5.62
C SER A 93 21.04 7.01 -6.12
N PRO A 94 20.24 6.38 -7.02
CA PRO A 94 18.94 6.92 -7.42
C PRO A 94 17.97 7.08 -6.24
N GLU A 95 18.02 6.18 -5.26
CA GLU A 95 17.14 6.21 -4.08
C GLU A 95 17.53 7.34 -3.12
N LYS A 96 18.84 7.48 -2.80
CA LYS A 96 19.35 8.56 -1.93
C LYS A 96 19.01 9.95 -2.46
N THR A 97 19.18 10.19 -3.76
CA THR A 97 18.87 11.47 -4.39
C THR A 97 17.36 11.77 -4.38
N SER A 98 16.50 10.76 -4.53
CA SER A 98 15.04 10.90 -4.44
C SER A 98 14.54 11.22 -3.02
N GLU A 99 15.17 10.63 -1.99
CA GLU A 99 14.84 10.91 -0.58
C GLU A 99 15.22 12.35 -0.16
N GLU A 100 16.41 12.81 -0.54
CA GLU A 100 16.90 14.14 -0.21
C GLU A 100 16.06 15.22 -0.91
N GLY A 101 15.71 14.99 -2.17
CA GLY A 101 14.78 15.84 -2.92
C GLY A 101 13.40 15.92 -2.26
N SER A 102 12.87 14.79 -1.80
CA SER A 102 11.58 14.70 -1.10
C SER A 102 11.58 15.44 0.25
N LYS A 103 12.63 15.25 1.08
CA LYS A 103 12.80 15.98 2.35
C LYS A 103 12.94 17.49 2.12
N TYR A 104 13.70 17.90 1.11
CA TYR A 104 13.91 19.29 0.76
C TYR A 104 12.61 19.96 0.25
N TYR A 105 11.86 19.26 -0.60
CA TYR A 105 10.55 19.69 -1.10
C TYR A 105 9.54 19.88 0.04
N MET A 106 9.43 18.92 0.95
CA MET A 106 8.54 18.99 2.12
C MET A 106 8.89 20.16 3.06
N LYS A 107 10.19 20.44 3.23
CA LYS A 107 10.67 21.56 4.06
C LYS A 107 10.34 22.93 3.45
N ARG A 108 10.31 23.04 2.12
CA ARG A 108 9.98 24.29 1.38
C ARG A 108 8.50 24.42 1.00
N MET A 109 7.67 23.42 1.27
CA MET A 109 6.26 23.47 0.92
C MET A 109 5.53 24.57 1.71
N ALA A 110 4.95 25.52 0.98
CA ALA A 110 4.21 26.63 1.56
C ALA A 110 3.04 26.14 2.43
N TRP A 111 2.84 26.75 3.60
CA TRP A 111 1.80 26.39 4.57
C TRP A 111 0.41 26.23 3.94
N GLY A 112 0.02 27.12 3.02
CA GLY A 112 -1.27 27.03 2.32
C GLY A 112 -1.41 25.78 1.43
N ARG A 113 -0.33 25.27 0.82
CA ARG A 113 -0.35 24.00 0.07
C ARG A 113 -0.45 22.81 1.01
N ARG A 114 0.17 22.87 2.19
CA ARG A 114 0.04 21.84 3.24
C ARG A 114 -1.38 21.78 3.77
N VAL A 115 -1.99 22.93 4.03
CA VAL A 115 -3.40 23.05 4.42
C VAL A 115 -4.32 22.58 3.30
N ARG A 116 -4.01 22.86 2.02
CA ARG A 116 -4.83 22.43 0.88
C ARG A 116 -4.74 20.92 0.63
N ALA A 117 -3.56 20.33 0.68
CA ALA A 117 -3.37 18.87 0.61
C ALA A 117 -4.09 18.17 1.78
N TRP A 118 -4.04 18.81 2.96
CA TRP A 118 -4.79 18.37 4.13
C TRP A 118 -6.32 18.56 4.01
N TRP A 119 -6.79 19.59 3.28
CA TRP A 119 -8.21 19.86 3.03
C TRP A 119 -8.81 18.99 1.92
N GLY A 120 -8.04 18.73 0.87
CA GLY A 120 -8.39 17.97 -0.34
C GLY A 120 -8.58 16.46 -0.12
N LEU A 121 -8.30 15.97 1.08
CA LEU A 121 -8.69 14.64 1.52
C LEU A 121 -10.22 14.45 1.41
N THR A 122 -10.65 13.79 0.35
CA THR A 122 -11.96 13.15 0.22
C THR A 122 -12.13 12.17 1.38
N GLY A 123 -13.14 12.43 2.22
CA GLY A 123 -13.18 11.92 3.58
C GLY A 123 -13.60 10.48 3.71
N GLN A 124 -12.82 9.72 4.48
CA GLN A 124 -13.14 8.34 4.81
C GLN A 124 -13.09 8.05 6.32
N TYR A 125 -13.05 9.04 7.22
CA TYR A 125 -12.98 8.72 8.66
C TYR A 125 -14.30 8.15 9.18
N LEU A 126 -15.42 8.79 8.84
CA LEU A 126 -16.75 8.25 9.09
C LEU A 126 -17.01 6.97 8.31
N ASN A 127 -16.56 6.88 7.05
CA ASN A 127 -16.67 5.64 6.28
C ASN A 127 -15.84 4.52 6.92
N ALA A 128 -14.64 4.81 7.45
CA ALA A 128 -13.82 3.85 8.18
C ALA A 128 -14.45 3.42 9.50
N LEU A 129 -15.14 4.32 10.21
CA LEU A 129 -15.91 3.99 11.41
C LEU A 129 -17.15 3.15 11.07
N ALA A 130 -17.91 3.54 10.05
CA ALA A 130 -19.06 2.81 9.55
C ALA A 130 -18.67 1.41 9.07
N ARG A 131 -17.51 1.29 8.40
CA ARG A 131 -16.91 0.01 7.98
C ARG A 131 -16.60 -0.93 9.14
N LYS A 132 -16.30 -0.41 10.34
CA LYS A 132 -16.10 -1.24 11.53
C LYS A 132 -17.38 -1.87 12.06
N SER A 133 -18.54 -1.32 11.72
CA SER A 133 -19.83 -1.87 12.13
C SER A 133 -20.26 -2.98 11.18
N TYR A 134 -20.33 -4.21 11.71
CA TYR A 134 -20.76 -5.38 10.95
C TYR A 134 -22.12 -5.18 10.28
N TYR A 135 -23.10 -4.68 11.04
CA TYR A 135 -24.47 -4.51 10.55
C TYR A 135 -24.57 -3.47 9.43
N LEU A 136 -23.83 -2.36 9.53
CA LEU A 136 -23.86 -1.30 8.52
C LEU A 136 -23.15 -1.72 7.24
N SER A 137 -21.99 -2.36 7.34
CA SER A 137 -21.22 -2.82 6.17
C SER A 137 -21.92 -3.92 5.38
N ARG A 138 -22.80 -4.71 6.02
CA ARG A 138 -23.61 -5.73 5.35
C ARG A 138 -24.71 -5.13 4.48
N MET A 139 -25.26 -4.00 4.90
CA MET A 139 -26.38 -3.36 4.20
C MET A 139 -25.92 -2.31 3.19
N ILE A 140 -24.84 -1.60 3.49
CA ILE A 140 -24.37 -0.46 2.72
C ILE A 140 -22.91 -0.70 2.34
N ASN A 141 -22.65 -0.73 1.03
CA ASN A 141 -21.29 -0.77 0.52
C ASN A 141 -20.67 0.63 0.58
N TRP A 142 -19.92 0.89 1.65
CA TRP A 142 -19.26 2.18 1.91
C TRP A 142 -18.14 2.51 0.91
N ASP A 143 -17.65 1.55 0.12
CA ASP A 143 -16.63 1.81 -0.89
C ASP A 143 -17.21 2.53 -2.13
N LEU A 144 -18.52 2.44 -2.34
CA LEU A 144 -19.21 3.13 -3.43
C LEU A 144 -19.62 4.57 -3.09
N THR A 145 -19.23 5.09 -1.91
CA THR A 145 -19.68 6.41 -1.44
C THR A 145 -19.32 7.54 -2.41
N GLN A 146 -18.15 7.48 -3.07
CA GLN A 146 -17.74 8.48 -4.06
C GLN A 146 -18.62 8.41 -5.33
N SER A 147 -18.84 7.21 -5.87
CA SER A 147 -19.74 7.00 -7.01
C SER A 147 -21.17 7.44 -6.68
N PHE A 148 -21.63 7.14 -5.46
CA PHE A 148 -22.93 7.57 -4.97
C PHE A 148 -23.04 9.10 -4.87
N HIS A 149 -22.01 9.77 -4.35
CA HIS A 149 -21.94 11.23 -4.29
C HIS A 149 -22.04 11.87 -5.68
N ILE A 150 -21.33 11.33 -6.67
CA ILE A 150 -21.42 11.79 -8.07
C ILE A 150 -22.87 11.63 -8.58
N LYS A 151 -23.49 10.45 -8.38
CA LYS A 151 -24.87 10.18 -8.81
C LYS A 151 -25.89 11.13 -8.18
N ILE A 152 -25.81 11.37 -6.87
CA ILE A 152 -26.67 12.34 -6.18
C ILE A 152 -26.46 13.74 -6.72
N SER A 153 -25.20 14.13 -6.97
CA SER A 153 -24.89 15.48 -7.48
C SER A 153 -25.54 15.73 -8.83
N VAL A 154 -25.50 14.74 -9.73
CA VAL A 154 -26.16 14.80 -11.05
C VAL A 154 -27.68 14.92 -10.90
N VAL A 155 -28.29 14.10 -10.04
CA VAL A 155 -29.75 14.16 -9.78
C VAL A 155 -30.14 15.50 -9.17
N ALA A 156 -29.37 16.01 -8.21
CA ALA A 156 -29.61 17.29 -7.56
C ALA A 156 -29.50 18.46 -8.55
N MET A 157 -28.51 18.43 -9.46
CA MET A 157 -28.39 19.42 -10.53
C MET A 157 -29.60 19.39 -11.47
N ALA A 158 -30.04 18.21 -11.91
CA ALA A 158 -31.22 18.09 -12.78
C ALA A 158 -32.49 18.63 -12.09
N ALA A 159 -32.70 18.29 -10.81
CA ALA A 159 -33.81 18.80 -10.02
C ALA A 159 -33.73 20.33 -9.81
N ALA A 160 -32.54 20.87 -9.59
CA ALA A 160 -32.32 22.31 -9.45
C ALA A 160 -32.61 23.06 -10.76
N THR A 161 -32.20 22.52 -11.91
CA THR A 161 -32.49 23.09 -13.23
C THR A 161 -33.99 23.09 -13.50
N LEU A 162 -34.69 21.98 -13.24
CA LEU A 162 -36.15 21.90 -13.38
C LEU A 162 -36.87 22.91 -12.47
N HIS A 163 -36.43 23.02 -11.22
CA HIS A 163 -36.95 24.01 -10.27
C HIS A 163 -36.73 25.45 -10.77
N GLY A 164 -35.56 25.75 -11.34
CA GLY A 164 -35.24 27.03 -11.95
C GLY A 164 -36.12 27.37 -13.15
N MET A 165 -36.35 26.40 -14.05
CA MET A 165 -37.25 26.57 -15.20
C MET A 165 -38.70 26.84 -14.77
N LEU A 166 -39.19 26.11 -13.76
CA LEU A 166 -40.54 26.33 -13.21
C LEU A 166 -40.68 27.71 -12.54
N LYS A 167 -39.62 28.23 -11.92
CA LYS A 167 -39.61 29.60 -11.36
C LYS A 167 -39.45 30.69 -12.40
N SER A 168 -38.74 30.43 -13.51
CA SER A 168 -38.57 31.38 -14.61
C SER A 168 -39.89 31.82 -15.27
N GLN A 169 -40.99 31.08 -15.06
CA GLN A 169 -42.33 31.45 -15.50
C GLN A 169 -43.00 32.51 -14.59
N SER A 170 -42.44 32.77 -13.41
CA SER A 170 -42.92 33.77 -12.44
C SER A 170 -41.99 34.99 -12.46
N SER A 171 -42.56 36.19 -12.57
CA SER A 171 -41.87 37.47 -12.84
C SER A 171 -41.01 38.02 -11.68
N LEU A 172 -40.33 37.16 -10.91
CA LEU A 172 -39.57 37.56 -9.73
C LEU A 172 -38.09 37.16 -9.87
N ASP A 173 -37.22 38.17 -9.72
CA ASP A 173 -35.81 38.20 -10.10
C ASP A 173 -34.97 36.94 -9.78
N PRO A 174 -34.12 36.48 -10.73
CA PRO A 174 -33.33 35.26 -10.61
C PRO A 174 -32.11 35.35 -9.66
N LEU A 175 -31.83 36.52 -9.06
CA LEU A 175 -30.62 36.77 -8.26
C LEU A 175 -30.89 36.75 -6.75
N ARG A 176 -31.54 35.71 -6.23
CA ARG A 176 -31.68 35.45 -4.78
C ARG A 176 -31.15 34.06 -4.44
N LEU A 177 -29.88 34.04 -4.03
CA LEU A 177 -29.05 32.94 -3.56
C LEU A 177 -29.82 31.85 -2.79
N VAL A 178 -29.55 30.57 -3.04
CA VAL A 178 -30.29 29.37 -2.57
C VAL A 178 -30.61 29.36 -1.06
N CYS A 179 -29.78 29.96 -0.19
CA CYS A 179 -30.09 30.10 1.24
C CYS A 179 -31.09 31.25 1.55
N ALA A 180 -30.99 32.37 0.83
CA ALA A 180 -31.94 33.48 0.92
C ALA A 180 -33.28 33.17 0.22
N HIS A 181 -33.28 32.21 -0.70
CA HIS A 181 -34.42 31.85 -1.56
C HIS A 181 -35.63 31.29 -0.80
N GLY A 182 -35.42 30.61 0.33
CA GLY A 182 -36.48 30.12 1.22
C GLY A 182 -36.76 31.02 2.43
N SER A 183 -35.87 31.98 2.73
CA SER A 183 -35.90 32.77 3.96
C SER A 183 -37.07 33.75 4.03
N LEU A 184 -37.63 34.11 2.87
CA LEU A 184 -38.77 35.03 2.75
C LEU A 184 -40.12 34.32 2.95
N ALA A 185 -40.12 32.99 3.12
CA ALA A 185 -41.30 32.17 3.38
C ALA A 185 -42.49 32.42 2.43
N ILE A 186 -42.22 32.77 1.16
CA ILE A 186 -43.24 33.23 0.20
C ILE A 186 -44.33 32.16 -0.07
N LEU A 187 -43.97 30.86 0.01
CA LEU A 187 -44.90 29.74 -0.21
C LEU A 187 -44.99 28.80 1.02
N GLN A 188 -43.89 28.62 1.75
CA GLN A 188 -43.79 27.77 2.93
C GLN A 188 -42.65 28.24 3.83
N TYR A 189 -42.67 27.85 5.11
CA TYR A 189 -41.56 28.12 6.04
C TYR A 189 -40.23 27.53 5.52
N PRO A 190 -39.08 28.19 5.81
CA PRO A 190 -37.76 27.73 5.37
C PRO A 190 -37.38 26.40 6.05
N MET A 191 -37.66 25.28 5.40
CA MET A 191 -37.33 23.95 5.91
C MET A 191 -35.88 23.51 5.63
N LEU A 192 -35.21 24.11 4.63
CA LEU A 192 -33.88 23.68 4.15
C LEU A 192 -32.83 23.62 5.28
N GLY A 193 -32.80 24.62 6.16
CA GLY A 193 -31.86 24.65 7.28
C GLY A 193 -32.05 23.48 8.25
N PHE A 194 -33.29 23.06 8.47
CA PHE A 194 -33.62 21.92 9.34
C PHE A 194 -33.12 20.60 8.75
N TRP A 195 -33.24 20.42 7.43
CA TRP A 195 -32.74 19.22 6.74
C TRP A 195 -31.21 19.17 6.65
N LEU A 196 -30.55 20.32 6.55
CA LEU A 196 -29.10 20.40 6.40
C LEU A 196 -28.33 20.37 7.73
N ILE A 197 -28.96 20.68 8.87
CA ILE A 197 -28.23 20.81 10.12
C ILE A 197 -27.54 19.52 10.56
N ILE A 198 -28.21 18.37 10.44
CA ILE A 198 -27.65 17.07 10.83
C ILE A 198 -26.47 16.68 9.92
N PRO A 199 -26.61 16.67 8.57
CA PRO A 199 -25.48 16.42 7.67
C PRO A 199 -24.31 17.38 7.86
N VAL A 200 -24.58 18.67 8.03
CA VAL A 200 -23.54 19.69 8.21
C VAL A 200 -22.78 19.48 9.51
N LEU A 201 -23.48 19.25 10.63
CA LEU A 201 -22.84 18.94 11.91
C LEU A 201 -21.97 17.69 11.82
N LEU A 202 -22.44 16.65 11.14
CA LEU A 202 -21.71 15.40 10.96
C LEU A 202 -20.43 15.61 10.14
N ILE A 203 -20.46 16.43 9.08
CA ILE A 203 -19.27 16.83 8.32
C ILE A 203 -18.31 17.66 9.18
N VAL A 204 -18.84 18.64 9.92
CA VAL A 204 -18.02 19.50 10.80
C VAL A 204 -17.29 18.66 11.85
N VAL A 205 -17.99 17.74 12.52
CA VAL A 205 -17.39 16.84 13.51
C VAL A 205 -16.33 15.95 12.87
N GLU A 206 -16.59 15.35 11.71
CA GLU A 206 -15.59 14.54 10.99
C GLU A 206 -14.33 15.34 10.68
N ARG A 207 -14.51 16.57 10.19
CA ARG A 207 -13.41 17.47 9.85
C ARG A 207 -12.64 17.88 11.10
N SER A 208 -13.31 18.25 12.19
CA SER A 208 -12.68 18.59 13.48
C SER A 208 -11.88 17.43 14.08
N VAL A 209 -12.41 16.21 14.04
CA VAL A 209 -11.70 15.00 14.51
C VAL A 209 -10.43 14.79 13.70
N ARG A 210 -10.50 14.93 12.37
CA ARG A 210 -9.32 14.85 11.50
C ARG A 210 -8.31 15.95 11.81
N VAL A 211 -8.77 17.16 12.09
CA VAL A 211 -7.90 18.27 12.47
C VAL A 211 -7.09 17.89 13.72
N GLY A 212 -7.75 17.37 14.75
CA GLY A 212 -7.08 16.89 15.96
C GLY A 212 -6.04 15.80 15.68
N TYR A 213 -6.37 14.79 14.85
CA TYR A 213 -5.44 13.72 14.52
C TYR A 213 -4.29 14.14 13.58
N GLY A 214 -4.51 15.10 12.69
CA GLY A 214 -3.52 15.58 11.73
C GLY A 214 -2.33 16.31 12.35
N PHE A 215 -2.49 16.80 13.59
CA PHE A 215 -1.38 17.37 14.37
C PHE A 215 -0.48 16.30 14.99
N TYR A 216 -0.89 15.03 14.97
CA TYR A 216 -0.10 13.92 15.49
C TYR A 216 0.78 13.33 14.40
N GLN A 217 1.94 13.95 14.18
CA GLN A 217 2.93 13.46 13.22
C GLN A 217 3.67 12.26 13.80
N ILE A 218 3.77 11.18 13.01
CA ILE A 218 4.56 10.01 13.37
C ILE A 218 5.69 9.89 12.36
N PRO A 219 6.96 9.89 12.80
CA PRO A 219 8.08 9.68 11.90
C PRO A 219 7.99 8.26 11.30
N ALA A 220 8.11 8.19 9.97
CA ALA A 220 8.13 6.96 9.20
C ALA A 220 9.43 6.90 8.40
N LYS A 221 10.03 5.71 8.31
CA LYS A 221 11.06 5.39 7.33
C LYS A 221 10.39 4.74 6.13
N LEU A 222 10.83 5.10 4.94
CA LEU A 222 10.37 4.53 3.69
C LEU A 222 11.57 3.86 3.04
N GLU A 223 11.42 2.61 2.63
CA GLU A 223 12.44 1.82 1.94
C GLU A 223 11.81 1.29 0.66
N ILE A 224 12.46 1.52 -0.49
CA ILE A 224 11.98 1.01 -1.77
C ILE A 224 12.55 -0.41 -1.93
N LEU A 225 11.69 -1.43 -1.95
CA LEU A 225 12.15 -2.81 -2.13
C LEU A 225 12.33 -3.14 -3.61
N ASP A 226 11.37 -2.73 -4.44
CA ASP A 226 11.36 -2.94 -5.88
C ASP A 226 10.49 -1.88 -6.59
N GLY A 227 10.31 -2.00 -7.90
CA GLY A 227 9.49 -1.05 -8.68
C GLY A 227 8.00 -1.08 -8.37
N GLU A 228 7.52 -2.04 -7.59
CA GLU A 228 6.09 -2.28 -7.29
C GLU A 228 5.76 -2.18 -5.80
N THR A 229 6.78 -2.19 -4.94
CA THR A 229 6.65 -2.42 -3.50
C THR A 229 7.54 -1.46 -2.73
N VAL A 230 6.91 -0.71 -1.83
CA VAL A 230 7.61 0.11 -0.83
C VAL A 230 7.26 -0.39 0.56
N VAL A 231 8.27 -0.43 1.43
CA VAL A 231 8.10 -0.73 2.85
C VAL A 231 8.07 0.59 3.60
N ILE A 232 6.99 0.80 4.34
CA ILE A 232 6.86 1.94 5.24
C ILE A 232 7.00 1.43 6.68
N SER A 233 8.15 1.70 7.28
CA SER A 233 8.46 1.35 8.66
C SER A 233 8.12 2.50 9.59
N VAL A 234 7.12 2.29 10.45
CA VAL A 234 6.65 3.31 11.41
C VAL A 234 6.89 2.83 12.84
N VAL A 235 7.55 3.65 13.65
CA VAL A 235 7.67 3.38 15.10
C VAL A 235 6.39 3.87 15.78
N VAL A 236 5.49 2.93 16.09
CA VAL A 236 4.21 3.25 16.72
C VAL A 236 4.43 3.62 18.20
N PRO A 237 4.04 4.83 18.65
CA PRO A 237 4.20 5.23 20.04
C PRO A 237 3.29 4.41 20.96
N GLN A 238 3.80 4.05 22.16
CA GLN A 238 3.04 3.26 23.14
C GLN A 238 1.79 3.98 23.65
N LYS A 239 1.86 5.30 23.83
CA LYS A 239 0.75 6.14 24.27
C LYS A 239 0.05 6.72 23.04
N ARG A 240 -1.09 6.13 22.67
CA ARG A 240 -1.84 6.46 21.45
C ARG A 240 -3.31 6.66 21.74
N TYR A 241 -3.94 7.57 20.98
CA TYR A 241 -5.37 7.84 21.09
C TYR A 241 -6.24 6.89 20.25
N TRP A 242 -5.63 5.98 19.47
CA TRP A 242 -6.34 4.98 18.66
C TRP A 242 -5.68 3.59 18.77
N LYS A 243 -6.47 2.51 18.66
CA LYS A 243 -5.94 1.13 18.62
C LYS A 243 -5.69 0.69 17.17
N TYR A 244 -4.42 0.50 16.79
CA TYR A 244 -4.03 -0.18 15.55
C TYR A 244 -4.41 -1.66 15.59
N ARG A 245 -4.87 -2.18 14.45
CA ARG A 245 -5.12 -3.61 14.18
C ARG A 245 -4.56 -3.91 12.78
N ALA A 246 -4.08 -5.12 12.55
CA ALA A 246 -3.62 -5.56 11.24
C ALA A 246 -4.73 -5.39 10.18
N GLY A 247 -4.36 -5.00 8.95
CA GLY A 247 -5.30 -4.74 7.85
C GLY A 247 -5.94 -3.35 7.84
N GLN A 248 -5.41 -2.38 8.58
CA GLN A 248 -5.82 -0.97 8.49
C GLN A 248 -5.13 -0.26 7.31
N TYR A 249 -5.88 0.58 6.59
CA TYR A 249 -5.40 1.31 5.41
C TYR A 249 -4.56 2.54 5.80
N LEU A 250 -3.46 2.77 5.07
CA LEU A 250 -2.74 4.04 5.06
C LEU A 250 -3.24 4.87 3.88
N LEU A 251 -3.73 6.08 4.13
CA LEU A 251 -4.22 6.98 3.08
C LEU A 251 -3.06 7.86 2.62
N GLU A 252 -2.54 7.59 1.42
CA GLU A 252 -1.48 8.39 0.81
C GLU A 252 -2.06 9.66 0.17
N LEU A 253 -1.52 10.82 0.55
CA LEU A 253 -2.09 12.14 0.27
C LEU A 253 -1.69 12.76 -1.08
N HIS A 254 -0.62 12.25 -1.70
CA HIS A 254 0.04 12.91 -2.82
C HIS A 254 -0.27 12.27 -4.17
N ARG A 255 -1.13 11.24 -4.20
CA ARG A 255 -1.51 10.53 -5.41
C ARG A 255 -2.91 11.01 -5.84
N THR A 256 -3.01 11.49 -7.08
CA THR A 256 -4.24 12.00 -7.73
C THR A 256 -4.43 11.27 -9.07
N GLU A 257 -5.62 11.35 -9.69
CA GLU A 257 -5.84 10.74 -11.03
C GLU A 257 -4.87 11.31 -12.09
N GLU A 258 -4.42 12.56 -11.92
CA GLU A 258 -3.45 13.22 -12.81
C GLU A 258 -1.98 12.79 -12.55
N HIS A 259 -1.70 12.20 -11.38
CA HIS A 259 -0.38 11.72 -10.95
C HIS A 259 -0.53 10.37 -10.20
N PRO A 260 -0.74 9.26 -10.94
CA PRO A 260 -0.94 7.94 -10.37
C PRO A 260 0.33 7.38 -9.71
N GLU A 261 1.49 7.83 -10.16
CA GLU A 261 2.80 7.56 -9.57
C GLU A 261 3.01 8.47 -8.35
N SER A 262 3.40 7.91 -7.21
CA SER A 262 3.65 8.74 -6.03
C SER A 262 5.08 9.30 -6.07
N PRO A 263 5.26 10.63 -6.16
CA PRO A 263 6.58 11.25 -6.20
C PRO A 263 7.35 11.13 -4.88
N LEU A 264 6.70 10.60 -3.82
CA LEU A 264 7.30 10.35 -2.50
C LEU A 264 7.76 8.90 -2.31
N THR A 265 7.26 7.98 -3.14
CA THR A 265 7.49 6.54 -2.99
C THR A 265 8.27 5.95 -4.16
N GLY A 266 8.37 6.65 -5.30
CA GLY A 266 9.06 6.17 -6.49
C GLY A 266 8.36 4.98 -7.17
N LEU A 267 7.12 4.66 -6.78
CA LEU A 267 6.31 3.61 -7.37
C LEU A 267 5.95 3.97 -8.82
N ILE A 268 6.42 3.16 -9.76
CA ILE A 268 6.27 3.35 -11.22
C ILE A 268 4.93 2.80 -11.72
N ASN A 269 4.30 1.87 -10.97
CA ASN A 269 3.06 1.22 -11.39
C ASN A 269 1.79 1.90 -10.84
N GLU A 270 0.74 1.89 -11.66
CA GLU A 270 -0.60 2.37 -11.30
C GLU A 270 -1.11 1.63 -10.06
N THR A 271 -1.57 2.39 -9.08
CA THR A 271 -2.06 1.84 -7.81
C THR A 271 -3.55 2.06 -7.72
N HIS A 272 -4.32 0.97 -7.68
CA HIS A 272 -5.78 1.07 -7.59
C HIS A 272 -6.19 1.41 -6.15
N PHE A 273 -6.86 2.56 -5.99
CA PHE A 273 -7.45 2.93 -4.71
C PHE A 273 -8.73 2.15 -4.45
N GLY A 274 -8.84 1.57 -3.26
CA GLY A 274 -10.05 0.90 -2.80
C GLY A 274 -9.76 -0.47 -2.20
N ARG A 275 -10.81 -1.15 -1.77
CA ARG A 275 -10.71 -2.57 -1.42
C ARG A 275 -10.54 -3.37 -2.71
N PRO A 276 -9.66 -4.39 -2.74
CA PRO A 276 -9.60 -5.32 -3.87
C PRO A 276 -11.01 -5.87 -4.13
N ASN A 277 -11.45 -5.88 -5.38
CA ASN A 277 -12.74 -6.46 -5.73
C ASN A 277 -12.64 -7.99 -5.60
N LEU A 278 -12.80 -8.49 -4.38
CA LEU A 278 -12.62 -9.91 -4.04
C LEU A 278 -13.53 -10.80 -4.87
N ALA A 279 -14.73 -10.33 -5.21
CA ALA A 279 -15.66 -11.05 -6.06
C ALA A 279 -15.09 -11.25 -7.47
N GLU A 280 -14.58 -10.20 -8.09
CA GLU A 280 -13.95 -10.24 -9.41
C GLU A 280 -12.70 -11.12 -9.40
N ILE A 281 -11.79 -10.88 -8.46
CA ILE A 281 -10.54 -11.66 -8.31
C ILE A 281 -10.82 -13.16 -8.14
N MET A 282 -11.79 -13.52 -7.29
CA MET A 282 -12.15 -14.91 -7.05
C MET A 282 -12.84 -15.54 -8.27
N ASN A 283 -13.67 -14.79 -8.99
CA ASN A 283 -14.31 -15.24 -10.22
C ASN A 283 -13.30 -15.44 -11.36
N ASP A 284 -12.33 -14.54 -11.50
CA ASP A 284 -11.26 -14.65 -12.48
C ASP A 284 -10.40 -15.88 -12.19
N HIS A 285 -10.03 -16.10 -10.93
CA HIS A 285 -9.34 -17.32 -10.51
C HIS A 285 -10.19 -18.57 -10.83
N TYR A 286 -11.50 -18.56 -10.56
CA TYR A 286 -12.37 -19.68 -10.91
C TYR A 286 -12.35 -19.94 -12.43
N GLY A 287 -12.37 -18.88 -13.24
CA GLY A 287 -12.20 -18.95 -14.69
C GLY A 287 -10.87 -19.59 -15.11
N SER A 288 -9.76 -19.18 -14.52
CA SER A 288 -8.44 -19.79 -14.76
C SER A 288 -8.42 -21.27 -14.40
N MET A 289 -9.06 -21.65 -13.29
CA MET A 289 -9.16 -23.06 -12.86
C MET A 289 -9.97 -23.91 -13.85
N LEU A 290 -11.06 -23.37 -14.41
CA LEU A 290 -11.83 -24.03 -15.45
C LEU A 290 -10.98 -24.24 -16.72
N GLN A 291 -10.18 -23.25 -17.10
CA GLN A 291 -9.28 -23.37 -18.24
C GLN A 291 -8.25 -24.48 -18.01
N THR A 292 -7.62 -24.55 -16.83
CA THR A 292 -6.69 -25.62 -16.50
C THR A 292 -7.35 -27.00 -16.53
N ILE A 293 -8.62 -27.11 -16.14
CA ILE A 293 -9.37 -28.37 -16.24
C ILE A 293 -9.58 -28.77 -17.71
N LYS A 294 -9.93 -27.82 -18.59
CA LYS A 294 -10.07 -28.08 -20.03
C LYS A 294 -8.76 -28.61 -20.63
N GLU A 295 -7.64 -27.94 -20.35
CA GLU A 295 -6.31 -28.36 -20.82
C GLU A 295 -5.91 -29.75 -20.29
N THR A 296 -6.25 -30.06 -19.03
CA THR A 296 -5.98 -31.36 -18.42
C THR A 296 -6.80 -32.47 -19.09
N LYS A 297 -8.06 -32.16 -19.45
CA LYS A 297 -8.96 -33.07 -20.16
C LYS A 297 -8.48 -33.34 -21.58
N GLU A 298 -8.00 -32.33 -22.29
CA GLU A 298 -7.41 -32.46 -23.64
C GLU A 298 -6.16 -33.33 -23.64
N LYS A 299 -5.38 -33.31 -22.54
CA LYS A 299 -4.22 -34.19 -22.33
C LYS A 299 -4.60 -35.62 -21.90
N GLY A 300 -5.89 -35.98 -21.90
CA GLY A 300 -6.37 -37.33 -21.60
C GLY A 300 -6.25 -37.75 -20.12
N MET A 301 -6.00 -36.80 -19.21
CA MET A 301 -5.90 -37.08 -17.77
C MET A 301 -7.28 -37.02 -17.09
N GLU A 302 -7.48 -37.90 -16.11
CA GLU A 302 -8.72 -37.97 -15.33
C GLU A 302 -8.96 -36.67 -14.52
N ILE A 303 -10.18 -36.13 -14.61
CA ILE A 303 -10.57 -34.91 -13.89
C ILE A 303 -10.80 -35.26 -12.42
N LYS A 304 -9.77 -35.06 -11.59
CA LYS A 304 -9.89 -35.17 -10.13
C LYS A 304 -10.53 -33.90 -9.55
N LYS A 305 -11.33 -34.07 -8.49
CA LYS A 305 -11.86 -32.97 -7.67
C LYS A 305 -10.72 -32.06 -7.23
N ARG A 306 -10.86 -30.76 -7.45
CA ARG A 306 -9.83 -29.77 -7.10
C ARG A 306 -10.26 -28.99 -5.86
N ARG A 307 -9.40 -28.97 -4.85
CA ARG A 307 -9.63 -28.27 -3.59
C ARG A 307 -8.72 -27.06 -3.54
N VAL A 308 -9.29 -25.87 -3.44
CA VAL A 308 -8.58 -24.59 -3.36
C VAL A 308 -8.65 -24.11 -1.92
N GLY A 309 -7.48 -23.97 -1.28
CA GLY A 309 -7.38 -23.37 0.06
C GLY A 309 -7.26 -21.86 -0.05
N VAL A 310 -8.16 -21.12 0.62
CA VAL A 310 -8.11 -19.66 0.69
C VAL A 310 -7.68 -19.25 2.09
N PHE A 311 -6.49 -18.67 2.18
CA PHE A 311 -5.87 -18.22 3.42
C PHE A 311 -6.00 -16.71 3.56
N PHE A 312 -6.47 -16.24 4.71
CA PHE A 312 -6.64 -14.82 4.97
C PHE A 312 -6.23 -14.46 6.40
N CYS A 313 -5.30 -13.51 6.52
CA CYS A 313 -4.79 -13.00 7.80
C CYS A 313 -5.20 -11.54 8.09
N GLY A 314 -6.27 -11.04 7.45
CA GLY A 314 -6.71 -9.65 7.57
C GLY A 314 -7.91 -9.45 8.51
N ALA A 315 -8.61 -8.32 8.32
CA ALA A 315 -9.70 -7.91 9.20
C ALA A 315 -10.90 -8.89 9.15
N PRO A 316 -11.49 -9.29 10.31
CA PRO A 316 -12.59 -10.27 10.35
C PRO A 316 -13.77 -10.00 9.40
N PRO A 317 -14.25 -8.75 9.23
CA PRO A 317 -15.32 -8.45 8.26
C PRO A 317 -15.00 -8.87 6.82
N ILE A 318 -13.74 -8.74 6.40
CA ILE A 318 -13.28 -9.16 5.08
C ILE A 318 -13.20 -10.67 4.99
N GLY A 319 -12.77 -11.32 6.09
CA GLY A 319 -12.73 -12.78 6.19
C GLY A 319 -14.12 -13.39 6.01
N TYR A 320 -15.16 -12.82 6.62
CA TYR A 320 -16.53 -13.30 6.45
C TYR A 320 -17.02 -13.20 5.00
N GLU A 321 -16.76 -12.07 4.32
CA GLU A 321 -17.11 -11.95 2.91
C GLU A 321 -16.37 -12.97 2.04
N LEU A 322 -15.08 -13.20 2.31
CA LEU A 322 -14.30 -14.18 1.59
C LEU A 322 -14.82 -15.62 1.85
N ALA A 323 -15.27 -15.91 3.07
CA ALA A 323 -15.91 -17.17 3.44
C ALA A 323 -17.20 -17.39 2.64
N ASP A 324 -18.07 -16.38 2.58
CA ASP A 324 -19.32 -16.42 1.82
C ASP A 324 -19.04 -16.65 0.32
N ARG A 325 -18.03 -15.96 -0.24
CA ARG A 325 -17.62 -16.16 -1.63
C ARG A 325 -17.03 -17.54 -1.90
N CYS A 326 -16.24 -18.10 -0.98
CA CYS A 326 -15.74 -19.47 -1.09
C CYS A 326 -16.92 -20.47 -1.13
N HIS A 327 -17.94 -20.23 -0.31
CA HIS A 327 -19.15 -21.06 -0.31
C HIS A 327 -19.89 -20.97 -1.65
N GLU A 328 -20.13 -19.75 -2.15
CA GLU A 328 -20.77 -19.51 -3.46
C GLU A 328 -20.03 -20.21 -4.61
N LEU A 329 -18.71 -20.07 -4.68
CA LEU A 329 -17.91 -20.70 -5.73
C LEU A 329 -17.89 -22.23 -5.62
N THR A 330 -17.95 -22.77 -4.40
CA THR A 330 -18.06 -24.22 -4.19
C THR A 330 -19.40 -24.75 -4.66
N VAL A 331 -20.49 -24.01 -4.43
CA VAL A 331 -21.81 -24.35 -4.96
C VAL A 331 -21.80 -24.32 -6.49
N ARG A 332 -21.27 -23.24 -7.07
CA ARG A 332 -21.11 -23.10 -8.53
C ARG A 332 -20.29 -24.24 -9.14
N GLY A 333 -19.21 -24.66 -8.47
CA GLY A 333 -18.39 -25.80 -8.89
C GLY A 333 -19.15 -27.12 -8.96
N ARG A 334 -20.18 -27.30 -8.12
CA ARG A 334 -21.07 -28.47 -8.16
C ARG A 334 -22.08 -28.36 -9.30
N GLU A 335 -22.65 -27.17 -9.52
CA GLU A 335 -23.62 -26.90 -10.59
C GLU A 335 -22.99 -27.11 -11.98
N ASP A 336 -21.79 -26.58 -12.18
CA ASP A 336 -21.04 -26.68 -13.44
C ASP A 336 -20.37 -28.05 -13.65
N LYS A 337 -20.48 -28.98 -12.68
CA LYS A 337 -19.80 -30.28 -12.64
C LYS A 337 -18.26 -30.18 -12.78
N SER A 338 -17.68 -29.02 -12.46
CA SER A 338 -16.23 -28.81 -12.41
C SER A 338 -15.64 -29.40 -11.13
N TYR A 339 -16.46 -29.60 -10.09
CA TYR A 339 -16.09 -30.10 -8.77
C TYR A 339 -14.89 -29.38 -8.16
N ILE A 340 -14.81 -28.06 -8.41
CA ILE A 340 -13.87 -27.17 -7.73
C ILE A 340 -14.50 -26.77 -6.40
N GLU A 341 -13.77 -27.00 -5.31
CA GLU A 341 -14.23 -26.71 -3.96
C GLU A 341 -13.27 -25.72 -3.30
N TYR A 342 -13.81 -24.60 -2.81
CA TYR A 342 -13.05 -23.57 -2.10
C TYR A 342 -13.22 -23.76 -0.59
N TYR A 343 -12.10 -23.85 0.11
CA TYR A 343 -12.02 -24.00 1.56
C TYR A 343 -11.42 -22.75 2.16
N PHE A 344 -12.25 -21.98 2.85
CA PHE A 344 -11.78 -20.81 3.58
C PHE A 344 -11.23 -21.21 4.95
N MET A 345 -10.01 -20.78 5.26
CA MET A 345 -9.35 -21.03 6.54
C MET A 345 -9.07 -19.70 7.24
N MET A 346 -9.75 -19.47 8.37
CA MET A 346 -9.41 -18.39 9.30
C MET A 346 -8.36 -18.92 10.30
N GLU A 347 -7.31 -18.13 10.52
CA GLU A 347 -6.30 -18.33 11.58
C GLU A 347 -5.29 -19.48 11.35
N VAL A 348 -4.27 -19.24 10.52
CA VAL A 348 -3.11 -20.16 10.37
C VAL A 348 -1.83 -19.63 11.04
N PHE A 349 -1.88 -18.43 11.62
CA PHE A 349 -0.75 -17.82 12.33
C PHE A 349 -1.21 -17.30 13.70
N GLY A 350 -1.43 -18.25 14.63
CA GLY A 350 -1.58 -17.99 16.06
C GLY A 350 -0.27 -18.25 16.79
#